data_AF-A0A1G3PT49-F1
#
_entry.id   AF-A0A1G3PT49-F1
#
_cell.length_a   1.000
_cell.length_b   1.000
_cell.length_c   1.000
_cell.angle_alpha   90.00
_cell.angle_beta   90.00
_cell.angle_gamma   90.00
#
_symmetry.space_group_name_H-M   'P 1'
#
loop_
_entity.id
_entity.type
_entity.pdbx_description
1 polymer ?
#
loop_
_entity_poly.entity_id
_entity_poly.type
_entity_poly.pdbx_seq_one_letter_code
_entity_poly.pdbx_strand_id
1 'polypeptide(L)'
;MAKMNCWEFKKCGRETGGSKCVELGVCPAASTTKAGGIHGGVNGGRSCWAISGTFCGGKVQGTFAQKIFNCMECDFYKSTIADEGRTLLPSREIINLLRA
;
A
#
# COMPACT_ATOMS: atom_id res chain seq x y z
N MET A 1 -12.53 -4.30 14.93
CA MET A 1 -12.14 -2.92 14.54
C MET A 1 -11.53 -2.97 13.16
N ALA A 2 -11.87 -2.01 12.29
CA ALA A 2 -11.26 -1.91 10.97
C ALA A 2 -9.79 -1.49 11.11
N LYS A 3 -8.88 -2.16 10.40
CA LYS A 3 -7.45 -1.85 10.44
C LYS A 3 -7.13 -0.68 9.49
N MET A 4 -6.25 0.24 9.89
CA MET A 4 -5.94 1.46 9.15
C MET A 4 -5.18 1.20 7.84
N ASN A 5 -5.54 1.88 6.75
CA ASN A 5 -4.86 1.83 5.46
C ASN A 5 -3.67 2.81 5.38
N CYS A 6 -2.79 2.62 4.39
CA CYS A 6 -1.57 3.43 4.28
C CYS A 6 -1.84 4.93 4.12
N TRP A 7 -2.92 5.31 3.43
CA TRP A 7 -3.29 6.72 3.21
C TRP A 7 -3.85 7.38 4.47
N GLU A 8 -4.56 6.63 5.31
CA GLU A 8 -5.03 7.10 6.62
C GLU A 8 -3.84 7.32 7.56
N PHE A 9 -2.87 6.38 7.57
CA PHE A 9 -1.67 6.48 8.39
C PHE A 9 -0.76 7.63 7.94
N LYS A 10 -0.49 7.71 6.63
CA LYS A 10 0.42 8.73 6.06
C LYS A 10 -0.26 10.08 5.82
N LYS A 11 -1.60 10.15 5.91
CA LYS A 11 -2.41 11.34 5.62
C LYS A 11 -2.04 11.99 4.28
N CYS A 12 -1.86 11.15 3.25
CA CYS A 12 -1.32 11.62 1.99
C CYS A 12 -2.35 12.30 1.07
N GLY A 13 -3.65 12.14 1.33
CA GLY A 13 -4.74 12.78 0.59
C GLY A 13 -4.96 12.22 -0.81
N ARG A 14 -4.47 11.00 -1.10
CA ARG A 14 -4.58 10.33 -2.40
C ARG A 14 -5.45 9.07 -2.37
N GLU A 15 -6.18 8.86 -1.28
CA GLU A 15 -7.33 7.97 -1.21
C GLU A 15 -8.42 8.37 -2.21
N THR A 16 -9.34 7.47 -2.56
CA THR A 16 -10.44 7.81 -3.46
C THR A 16 -11.24 9.00 -2.92
N GLY A 17 -11.32 10.09 -3.70
CA GLY A 17 -11.96 11.34 -3.27
C GLY A 17 -11.09 12.24 -2.38
N GLY A 18 -9.84 11.87 -2.11
CA GLY A 18 -8.90 12.65 -1.31
C GLY A 18 -8.48 13.96 -1.98
N SER A 19 -8.06 14.93 -1.16
CA SER A 19 -7.78 16.32 -1.57
C SER A 19 -6.69 16.48 -2.64
N LYS A 20 -5.74 15.52 -2.71
CA LYS A 20 -4.65 15.54 -3.70
C LYS A 20 -4.94 14.70 -4.94
N CYS A 21 -6.13 14.12 -5.07
CA CYS A 21 -6.48 13.33 -6.25
C CYS A 21 -6.62 14.17 -7.51
N VAL A 22 -7.03 15.44 -7.40
CA VAL A 22 -7.18 16.33 -8.57
C VAL A 22 -5.81 16.65 -9.19
N GLU A 23 -4.80 16.89 -8.35
CA GLU A 23 -3.46 17.30 -8.78
C GLU A 23 -2.57 16.09 -9.12
N LEU A 24 -2.60 15.05 -8.28
CA LEU A 24 -1.65 13.93 -8.35
C LEU A 24 -2.30 12.61 -8.77
N GLY A 25 -3.61 12.60 -9.02
CA GLY A 25 -4.38 11.38 -9.27
C GLY A 25 -4.57 10.51 -8.01
N VAL A 26 -5.52 9.57 -8.10
CA VAL A 26 -5.77 8.57 -7.05
C VAL A 26 -4.57 7.64 -6.91
N CYS A 27 -4.19 7.33 -5.67
CA CYS A 27 -3.09 6.40 -5.38
C CYS A 27 -3.43 4.99 -5.87
N PRO A 28 -2.52 4.28 -6.58
CA PRO A 28 -2.73 2.89 -6.95
C PRO A 28 -3.09 1.98 -5.78
N ALA A 29 -2.52 2.21 -4.59
CA ALA A 29 -2.90 1.45 -3.40
C ALA A 29 -4.37 1.66 -3.01
N ALA A 30 -4.92 2.85 -3.24
CA ALA A 30 -6.31 3.17 -2.94
C ALA A 30 -7.29 2.70 -4.02
N SER A 31 -6.83 2.39 -5.25
CA SER A 31 -7.69 1.95 -6.36
C SER A 31 -7.53 0.47 -6.75
N THR A 32 -6.49 -0.22 -6.28
CA THR A 32 -6.24 -1.63 -6.62
C THR A 32 -7.16 -2.57 -5.84
N THR A 33 -8.35 -2.82 -6.39
CA THR A 33 -9.38 -3.67 -5.77
C THR A 33 -8.96 -5.14 -5.66
N LYS A 34 -8.10 -5.64 -6.58
CA LYS A 34 -7.56 -7.01 -6.51
C LYS A 34 -6.87 -7.30 -5.17
N ALA A 35 -6.21 -6.31 -4.58
CA ALA A 35 -5.54 -6.46 -3.29
C ALA A 35 -6.50 -6.32 -2.08
N GLY A 36 -7.79 -6.09 -2.31
CA GLY A 36 -8.79 -5.85 -1.27
C GLY A 36 -8.87 -6.99 -0.26
N GLY A 37 -8.99 -6.64 1.01
CA GLY A 37 -9.06 -7.59 2.12
C GLY A 37 -7.71 -8.13 2.58
N ILE A 38 -6.63 -7.94 1.82
CA ILE A 38 -5.28 -8.34 2.24
C ILE A 38 -4.93 -7.60 3.55
N HIS A 39 -4.55 -8.36 4.56
CA HIS A 39 -4.23 -7.86 5.92
C HIS A 39 -5.37 -7.03 6.55
N GLY A 40 -6.63 -7.30 6.16
CA GLY A 40 -7.80 -6.55 6.63
C GLY A 40 -7.87 -5.11 6.11
N GLY A 41 -7.14 -4.78 5.03
CA GLY A 41 -7.17 -3.48 4.37
C GLY A 41 -8.25 -3.35 3.30
N VAL A 42 -8.53 -2.10 2.92
CA VAL A 42 -9.37 -1.77 1.77
C VAL A 42 -8.48 -1.66 0.53
N ASN A 43 -8.88 -2.26 -0.59
CA ASN A 43 -8.06 -2.28 -1.81
C ASN A 43 -6.61 -2.69 -1.47
N GLY A 44 -5.62 -1.93 -1.90
CA GLY A 44 -4.20 -2.15 -1.58
C GLY A 44 -3.70 -1.50 -0.29
N GLY A 45 -4.58 -0.99 0.57
CA GLY A 45 -4.23 -0.10 1.68
C GLY A 45 -3.28 -0.72 2.71
N ARG A 46 -3.36 -2.02 2.94
CA ARG A 46 -2.46 -2.77 3.84
C ARG A 46 -1.48 -3.70 3.13
N SER A 47 -1.29 -3.49 1.83
CA SER A 47 -0.31 -4.20 1.01
C SER A 47 0.41 -3.23 0.08
N CYS A 48 0.41 -1.94 0.43
CA CYS A 48 0.78 -0.87 -0.47
C CYS A 48 2.22 -1.01 -0.99
N TRP A 49 3.13 -1.66 -0.25
CA TRP A 49 4.50 -1.94 -0.67
C TRP A 49 4.59 -2.83 -1.91
N ALA A 50 3.63 -3.75 -2.11
CA ALA A 50 3.59 -4.67 -3.23
C ALA A 50 3.01 -4.06 -4.53
N ILE A 51 2.39 -2.88 -4.45
CA ILE A 51 1.71 -2.23 -5.58
C ILE A 51 2.64 -1.22 -6.27
N SER A 52 2.91 -1.37 -7.57
CA SER A 52 3.79 -0.43 -8.29
C SER A 52 3.13 0.94 -8.52
N GLY A 53 3.93 1.98 -8.77
CA GLY A 53 3.40 3.33 -9.11
C GLY A 53 2.81 4.12 -7.94
N THR A 54 2.87 3.60 -6.71
CA THR A 54 2.49 4.35 -5.50
C THR A 54 3.48 5.50 -5.25
N PHE A 55 2.98 6.67 -4.84
CA PHE A 55 3.86 7.72 -4.35
C PHE A 55 4.06 7.57 -2.84
N CYS A 56 5.26 7.14 -2.45
CA CYS A 56 5.72 7.22 -1.07
C CYS A 56 6.80 8.31 -0.99
N GLY A 57 6.72 9.19 0.01
CA GLY A 57 7.69 10.29 0.18
C GLY A 57 7.69 11.34 -0.93
N GLY A 58 6.57 11.53 -1.66
CA GLY A 58 6.45 12.55 -2.71
C GLY A 58 7.04 12.19 -4.08
N LYS A 59 7.54 10.95 -4.27
CA LYS A 59 8.05 10.46 -5.56
C LYS A 59 7.34 9.18 -5.99
N VAL A 60 7.11 9.02 -7.29
CA VAL A 60 6.69 7.74 -7.89
C VAL A 60 7.74 6.70 -7.52
N GLN A 61 7.35 5.63 -6.85
CA GLN A 61 8.25 4.51 -6.59
C GLN A 61 8.27 3.59 -7.82
N GLY A 62 9.47 3.26 -8.29
CA GLY A 62 9.74 2.46 -9.50
C GLY A 62 9.37 0.98 -9.36
N THR A 63 10.25 0.08 -9.81
CA THR A 63 9.97 -1.36 -9.75
C THR A 63 9.87 -1.87 -8.31
N PHE A 64 9.23 -3.03 -8.09
CA PHE A 64 9.13 -3.64 -6.76
C PHE A 64 10.49 -3.76 -6.05
N ALA A 65 11.55 -4.13 -6.78
CA ALA A 65 12.90 -4.30 -6.23
C ALA A 65 13.49 -2.98 -5.67
N GLN A 66 13.22 -1.84 -6.33
CA GLN A 66 13.64 -0.52 -5.84
C GLN A 66 12.79 -0.08 -4.65
N LYS A 67 11.51 -0.45 -4.67
CA LYS A 67 10.53 0.00 -3.70
C LYS A 67 10.62 -0.73 -2.37
N ILE A 68 10.93 -2.03 -2.36
CA ILE A 68 10.92 -2.83 -1.13
C ILE A 68 11.91 -2.31 -0.09
N PHE A 69 13.06 -1.81 -0.54
CA PHE A 69 14.07 -1.21 0.34
C PHE A 69 13.53 0.04 1.05
N ASN A 70 12.89 0.95 0.32
CA ASN A 70 12.24 2.12 0.90
C ASN A 70 11.06 1.75 1.82
N CYS A 71 10.34 0.66 1.49
CA CYS A 71 9.25 0.18 2.32
C CYS A 71 9.75 -0.45 3.63
N MET A 72 10.91 -1.10 3.65
CA MET A 72 11.50 -1.65 4.88
C MET A 72 11.71 -0.57 5.95
N GLU A 73 11.97 0.67 5.55
CA GLU A 73 12.09 1.81 6.46
C GLU A 73 10.77 2.54 6.76
N CYS A 74 9.67 2.18 6.11
CA CYS A 74 8.38 2.83 6.29
C CYS A 74 7.69 2.38 7.60
N ASP A 75 7.34 3.32 8.48
CA ASP A 75 6.65 3.01 9.75
C ASP A 75 5.34 2.22 9.56
N PHE A 76 4.59 2.52 8.49
CA PHE A 76 3.35 1.81 8.20
C PHE A 76 3.59 0.36 7.76
N TYR A 77 4.68 0.12 7.04
CA TYR A 77 5.08 -1.24 6.66
C TYR A 77 5.49 -2.02 7.90
N LYS A 78 6.36 -1.44 8.74
CA LYS A 78 6.80 -2.01 10.02
C LYS A 78 5.59 -2.31 10.93
N SER A 79 4.63 -1.40 11.03
CA SER A 79 3.41 -1.61 11.81
C SER A 79 2.55 -2.72 11.24
N THR A 80 2.40 -2.81 9.91
CA THR A 80 1.62 -3.90 9.29
C THR A 80 2.28 -5.25 9.53
N ILE A 81 3.62 -5.36 9.43
CA ILE A 81 4.33 -6.59 9.80
C ILE A 81 4.08 -6.96 11.25
N ALA A 82 4.17 -6.00 12.17
CA ALA A 82 3.92 -6.23 13.59
C ALA A 82 2.47 -6.67 13.87
N ASP A 83 1.50 -6.06 13.18
CA ASP A 83 0.06 -6.36 13.32
C ASP A 83 -0.29 -7.77 12.82
N GLU A 84 0.32 -8.23 11.73
CA GLU A 84 0.01 -9.54 11.12
C GLU A 84 0.87 -10.67 11.69
N GLY A 85 2.13 -10.41 12.03
CA GLY A 85 3.05 -11.42 12.54
C GLY A 85 3.10 -12.67 11.65
N ARG A 86 2.61 -13.81 12.16
CA ARG A 86 2.60 -15.09 11.42
C ARG A 86 1.53 -15.17 10.33
N THR A 87 0.54 -14.28 10.30
CA THR A 87 -0.50 -14.26 9.26
C THR A 87 -0.15 -13.33 8.10
N LEU A 88 1.05 -12.74 8.11
CA LEU A 88 1.52 -11.86 7.06
C LEU A 88 1.62 -12.63 5.73
N LEU A 89 0.89 -12.15 4.72
CA LEU A 89 1.00 -12.69 3.36
C LEU A 89 2.30 -12.17 2.72
N PRO A 90 3.17 -13.06 2.21
CA PRO A 90 4.45 -12.63 1.62
C PRO A 90 4.26 -11.75 0.39
N SER A 91 5.15 -10.76 0.21
CA SER A 91 5.11 -9.84 -0.93
C SER A 91 5.04 -10.54 -2.28
N ARG A 92 5.73 -11.68 -2.44
CA ARG A 92 5.70 -12.49 -3.68
C ARG A 92 4.29 -12.97 -4.02
N GLU A 93 3.54 -13.42 -3.02
CA GLU A 93 2.17 -13.90 -3.23
C GLU A 93 1.22 -12.76 -3.57
N ILE A 94 1.35 -11.63 -2.88
CA ILE A 94 0.59 -10.42 -3.20
C ILE A 94 0.86 -10.00 -4.66
N ILE A 95 2.14 -9.98 -5.09
CA ILE A 95 2.51 -9.61 -6.46
C ILE A 95 1.95 -10.61 -7.49
N ASN A 96 1.96 -11.91 -7.18
CA ASN A 96 1.38 -12.92 -8.07
C ASN A 96 -0.12 -12.71 -8.24
N LEU A 97 -0.83 -12.40 -7.15
CA LEU A 97 -2.25 -12.08 -7.18
C LEU A 97 -2.56 -10.84 -8.03
N LEU A 98 -1.66 -9.85 -8.04
CA LEU A 98 -1.82 -8.64 -8.87
C LEU A 98 -1.58 -8.89 -10.36
N ARG A 99 -0.83 -9.94 -10.71
CA ARG A 99 -0.48 -10.31 -12.09
C ARG A 99 -1.47 -11.26 -12.74
N ALA A 100 -2.22 -12.03 -11.94
CA ALA A 100 -3.34 -12.85 -12.38
C ALA A 100 -4.54 -11.97 -12.77
#